data_AF-A0ABD7D7L4-F1
#
_entry.id   AF-A0ABD7D7L4-F1
#
_cell.length_a   1.000
_cell.length_b   1.000
_cell.length_c   1.000
_cell.angle_alpha   90.00
_cell.angle_beta   90.00
_cell.angle_gamma   90.00
#
_symmetry.space_group_name_H-M   'P 1'
#
loop_
_entity.id
_entity.type
_entity.pdbx_description
1 polymer ?
#
loop_
_entity_poly.entity_id
_entity_poly.type
_entity_poly.pdbx_seq_one_letter_code
_entity_poly.pdbx_strand_id
1 'polypeptide(L)'
;MTKEKIGLLVMAYGTPESLDDVEAYYTHIRHGRKPSEEALEDLIGRYKAIGGISPLAKITKEQAHKLTDSMNNIFTEYEFTCYLGLKHTAPFIEDAVEEMKRDGIEQAISIVLAPHYSTFSIKAYNDRAIRLSKEIGGPVIEPIEQWYDEPKFISYWTDQIKETFTKIEDKEKTVVIFSAHSLPETIIAAGDPYVEQLQHTADLIAGAANIQNYTTGWQSAGNTPDPWIGPDVQDLTKDLYEEHGYESFIYCPVGFVAEHLEVLYDNDYECKVVTDELNAKYFRPNMPNAQSAFIDCLAEIVSKKVKEIVDKDLVLNNN
;
A
#
# COMPACT_ATOMS: atom_id res chain seq x y z
N MET A 1 18.21 30.31 -14.49
CA MET A 1 18.86 28.99 -14.46
C MET A 1 17.76 27.97 -14.65
N THR A 2 17.94 26.97 -15.52
CA THR A 2 17.01 25.84 -15.64
C THR A 2 17.09 25.04 -14.34
N LYS A 3 15.95 24.72 -13.73
CA LYS A 3 15.91 23.87 -12.53
C LYS A 3 16.39 22.47 -12.90
N GLU A 4 17.07 21.81 -11.97
CA GLU A 4 17.41 20.40 -12.13
C GLU A 4 16.14 19.55 -12.02
N LYS A 5 15.98 18.59 -12.92
CA LYS A 5 14.80 17.73 -12.97
C LYS A 5 15.03 16.45 -12.18
N ILE A 6 14.10 16.13 -11.29
CA ILE A 6 14.08 14.89 -10.52
C ILE A 6 12.87 14.07 -10.94
N GLY A 7 13.09 12.84 -11.38
CA GLY A 7 12.00 11.89 -11.60
C GLY A 7 11.41 11.43 -10.28
N LEU A 8 10.09 11.50 -10.13
CA LEU A 8 9.40 10.89 -9.00
C LEU A 8 8.65 9.66 -9.50
N LEU A 9 9.27 8.49 -9.32
CA LEU A 9 8.70 7.20 -9.72
C LEU A 9 7.78 6.67 -8.60
N VAL A 10 6.48 6.91 -8.75
CA VAL A 10 5.45 6.41 -7.83
C VAL A 10 4.99 5.05 -8.30
N MET A 11 5.12 4.03 -7.46
CA MET A 11 4.82 2.65 -7.82
C MET A 11 3.70 2.05 -6.98
N ALA A 12 2.91 1.17 -7.58
CA ALA A 12 1.84 0.45 -6.91
C ALA A 12 1.61 -0.92 -7.55
N TYR A 13 0.80 -1.78 -6.90
CA TYR A 13 0.40 -3.07 -7.46
C TYR A 13 -0.31 -2.91 -8.82
N GLY A 14 -1.20 -1.91 -8.88
CA GLY A 14 -2.03 -1.61 -10.04
C GLY A 14 -3.40 -2.30 -9.96
N THR A 15 -4.37 -1.79 -10.71
CA THR A 15 -5.69 -2.41 -10.92
C THR A 15 -6.07 -2.27 -12.39
N PRO A 16 -6.88 -3.19 -12.94
CA PRO A 16 -7.53 -2.97 -14.22
C PRO A 16 -8.36 -1.67 -14.21
N GLU A 17 -8.38 -0.95 -15.34
CA GLU A 17 -9.18 0.28 -15.51
C GLU A 17 -10.61 0.00 -15.98
N SER A 18 -10.84 -1.19 -16.54
CA SER A 18 -12.15 -1.67 -16.95
C SER A 18 -12.32 -3.16 -16.64
N LEU A 19 -13.57 -3.65 -16.65
CA LEU A 19 -13.83 -5.09 -16.48
C LEU A 19 -13.26 -5.93 -17.63
N ASP A 20 -13.12 -5.34 -18.81
CA ASP A 20 -12.57 -6.02 -20.00
C ASP A 20 -11.05 -6.31 -19.83
N ASP A 21 -10.36 -5.53 -18.97
CA ASP A 21 -8.93 -5.70 -18.71
C ASP A 21 -8.63 -6.73 -17.60
N VAL A 22 -9.65 -7.22 -16.90
CA VAL A 22 -9.48 -8.10 -15.72
C VAL A 22 -8.76 -9.40 -16.07
N GLU A 23 -9.06 -10.00 -17.23
CA GLU A 23 -8.40 -11.24 -17.65
C GLU A 23 -6.90 -11.03 -17.92
N ALA A 24 -6.54 -9.96 -18.62
CA ALA A 24 -5.15 -9.64 -18.92
C ALA A 24 -4.36 -9.36 -17.64
N TYR A 25 -4.93 -8.55 -16.75
CA TYR A 25 -4.39 -8.26 -15.43
C TYR A 25 -4.18 -9.54 -14.60
N TYR A 26 -5.20 -10.39 -14.50
CA TYR A 26 -5.12 -11.62 -13.70
C TYR A 26 -4.12 -12.63 -14.30
N THR A 27 -4.06 -12.70 -15.63
CA THR A 27 -3.05 -13.50 -16.33
C THR A 27 -1.63 -13.01 -16.01
N HIS A 28 -1.42 -11.69 -15.93
CA HIS A 28 -0.13 -11.10 -15.56
C HIS A 28 0.24 -11.41 -14.10
N ILE A 29 -0.70 -11.31 -13.17
CA ILE A 29 -0.51 -11.75 -11.76
C ILE A 29 -0.07 -13.20 -11.70
N ARG A 30 -0.68 -14.06 -12.50
CA ARG A 30 -0.39 -15.50 -12.56
C ARG A 30 0.81 -15.85 -13.46
N HIS A 31 1.72 -14.89 -13.68
CA HIS A 31 2.95 -15.07 -14.47
C HIS A 31 2.69 -15.63 -15.88
N GLY A 32 1.68 -15.09 -16.57
CA GLY A 32 1.30 -15.48 -17.93
C GLY A 32 0.35 -16.67 -18.02
N ARG A 33 -0.05 -17.27 -16.89
CA ARG A 33 -1.00 -18.39 -16.86
C ARG A 33 -2.42 -17.84 -16.77
N LYS A 34 -3.16 -17.94 -17.87
CA LYS A 34 -4.58 -17.56 -17.93
C LYS A 34 -5.37 -18.21 -16.77
N PRO A 35 -6.23 -17.47 -16.04
CA PRO A 35 -7.11 -18.05 -15.01
C PRO A 35 -8.13 -19.01 -15.64
N SER A 36 -8.69 -19.93 -14.83
CA SER A 36 -9.88 -20.67 -15.25
C SER A 36 -11.06 -19.72 -15.43
N GLU A 37 -12.07 -20.14 -16.21
CA GLU A 37 -13.30 -19.36 -16.38
C GLU A 37 -13.96 -19.05 -15.03
N GLU A 38 -14.06 -20.04 -14.15
CA GLU A 38 -14.59 -19.89 -12.79
C GLU A 38 -13.81 -18.85 -11.97
N ALA A 39 -12.47 -18.90 -11.99
CA ALA A 39 -11.65 -17.94 -11.23
C ALA A 39 -11.75 -16.51 -11.80
N LEU A 40 -11.91 -16.38 -13.12
CA LEU A 40 -12.12 -15.10 -13.77
C LEU A 40 -13.50 -14.52 -13.45
N GLU A 41 -14.54 -15.37 -13.51
CA GLU A 41 -15.91 -15.00 -13.15
C GLU A 41 -16.02 -14.57 -11.68
N ASP A 42 -15.34 -15.28 -10.78
CA ASP A 42 -15.24 -14.90 -9.36
C ASP A 42 -14.65 -13.49 -9.22
N LEU A 43 -13.47 -13.24 -9.79
CA LEU A 43 -12.80 -11.93 -9.70
C LEU A 43 -13.67 -10.79 -10.28
N ILE A 44 -14.30 -11.02 -11.43
CA ILE A 44 -15.25 -10.07 -12.03
C ILE A 44 -16.46 -9.85 -11.09
N GLY A 45 -16.94 -10.92 -10.45
CA GLY A 45 -18.00 -10.88 -9.44
C GLY A 45 -17.64 -9.99 -8.25
N ARG A 46 -16.40 -10.10 -7.74
CA ARG A 46 -15.89 -9.26 -6.65
C ARG A 46 -15.90 -7.77 -7.02
N TYR A 47 -15.42 -7.42 -8.21
CA TYR A 47 -15.52 -6.04 -8.71
C TYR A 47 -16.98 -5.58 -8.81
N LYS A 48 -17.88 -6.40 -9.38
CA LYS A 48 -19.30 -6.03 -9.46
C LYS A 48 -19.94 -5.81 -8.08
N ALA A 49 -19.55 -6.60 -7.08
CA ALA A 49 -20.06 -6.47 -5.71
C ALA A 49 -19.69 -5.12 -5.06
N ILE A 50 -18.54 -4.56 -5.39
CA ILE A 50 -18.10 -3.24 -4.90
C ILE A 50 -18.62 -2.06 -5.75
N GLY A 51 -19.56 -2.31 -6.66
CA GLY A 51 -20.16 -1.29 -7.53
C GLY A 51 -19.47 -1.08 -8.88
N GLY A 52 -18.55 -1.97 -9.27
CA GLY A 52 -17.83 -1.92 -10.54
C GLY A 52 -16.32 -1.99 -10.38
N ILE A 53 -15.57 -1.42 -11.33
CA ILE A 53 -14.11 -1.43 -11.24
C ILE A 53 -13.63 -0.64 -10.02
N SER A 54 -12.55 -1.11 -9.40
CA SER A 54 -11.97 -0.46 -8.21
C SER A 54 -11.60 1.01 -8.49
N PRO A 55 -11.82 1.93 -7.53
CA PRO A 55 -11.41 3.32 -7.67
C PRO A 55 -9.87 3.50 -7.60
N LEU A 56 -9.11 2.43 -7.34
CA LEU A 56 -7.67 2.45 -7.12
C LEU A 56 -6.91 3.17 -8.23
N ALA A 57 -7.18 2.90 -9.51
CA ALA A 57 -6.46 3.56 -10.62
C ALA A 57 -6.56 5.09 -10.57
N LYS A 58 -7.76 5.62 -10.25
CA LYS A 58 -7.98 7.06 -10.10
C LYS A 58 -7.26 7.59 -8.86
N ILE A 59 -7.38 6.90 -7.73
CA ILE A 59 -6.77 7.33 -6.45
C ILE A 59 -5.24 7.34 -6.56
N THR A 60 -4.63 6.32 -7.16
CA THR A 60 -3.18 6.22 -7.35
C THR A 60 -2.66 7.36 -8.23
N LYS A 61 -3.34 7.66 -9.35
CA LYS A 61 -3.00 8.82 -10.21
C LYS A 61 -3.10 10.13 -9.44
N GLU A 62 -4.15 10.30 -8.64
CA GLU A 62 -4.35 11.49 -7.80
C GLU A 62 -3.28 11.63 -6.71
N GLN A 63 -2.91 10.53 -6.05
CA GLN A 63 -1.82 10.49 -5.07
C GLN A 63 -0.49 10.92 -5.70
N ALA A 64 -0.15 10.34 -6.87
CA ALA A 64 1.10 10.62 -7.56
C ALA A 64 1.20 12.09 -8.01
N HIS A 65 0.13 12.64 -8.58
CA HIS A 65 0.08 14.05 -8.99
C HIS A 65 0.16 15.00 -7.79
N LYS A 66 -0.68 14.80 -6.76
CA LYS A 66 -0.67 15.69 -5.58
C LYS A 66 0.65 15.64 -4.83
N LEU A 67 1.27 14.46 -4.74
CA LEU A 67 2.61 14.33 -4.17
C LEU A 67 3.62 15.15 -4.98
N THR A 68 3.61 15.03 -6.31
CA THR A 68 4.51 15.78 -7.20
C THR A 68 4.32 17.28 -7.05
N ASP A 69 3.07 17.75 -7.00
CA ASP A 69 2.75 19.16 -6.75
C ASP A 69 3.29 19.63 -5.39
N SER A 70 3.11 18.84 -4.33
CA SER A 70 3.67 19.13 -3.01
C SER A 70 5.19 19.23 -3.04
N MET A 71 5.88 18.32 -3.73
CA MET A 71 7.34 18.34 -3.85
C MET A 71 7.82 19.60 -4.59
N ASN A 72 7.16 19.98 -5.69
CA ASN A 72 7.46 21.20 -6.44
C ASN A 72 7.18 22.50 -5.66
N ASN A 73 6.29 22.46 -4.67
CA ASN A 73 6.04 23.58 -3.76
C ASN A 73 7.10 23.66 -2.64
N ILE A 74 7.57 22.51 -2.13
CA ILE A 74 8.54 22.43 -1.03
C ILE A 74 9.95 22.78 -1.52
N PHE A 75 10.36 22.26 -2.67
CA PHE A 75 11.71 22.44 -3.22
C PHE A 75 11.65 23.32 -4.47
N THR A 76 12.15 24.54 -4.35
CA THR A 76 12.06 25.54 -5.43
C THR A 76 13.24 25.48 -6.40
N GLU A 77 14.33 24.82 -6.00
CA GLU A 77 15.55 24.59 -6.76
C GLU A 77 15.43 23.42 -7.75
N TYR A 78 14.54 22.47 -7.48
CA TYR A 78 14.28 21.30 -8.32
C TYR A 78 12.93 21.41 -9.06
N GLU A 79 12.80 20.62 -10.11
CA GLU A 79 11.54 20.36 -10.82
C GLU A 79 11.25 18.86 -10.76
N PHE A 80 10.29 18.46 -9.95
CA PHE A 80 9.84 17.07 -9.85
C PHE A 80 8.88 16.75 -11.00
N THR A 81 9.14 15.64 -11.70
CA THR A 81 8.27 15.11 -12.76
C THR A 81 7.70 13.77 -12.33
N CYS A 82 6.38 13.61 -12.39
CA CYS A 82 5.68 12.41 -11.96
C CYS A 82 5.80 11.29 -13.00
N TYR A 83 6.13 10.08 -12.55
CA TYR A 83 6.07 8.86 -13.35
C TYR A 83 5.35 7.78 -12.56
N LEU A 84 4.29 7.20 -13.13
CA LEU A 84 3.54 6.11 -12.50
C LEU A 84 4.02 4.77 -13.04
N GLY A 85 4.46 3.87 -12.15
CA GLY A 85 4.90 2.52 -12.51
C GLY A 85 4.12 1.43 -11.77
N LEU A 86 3.29 0.68 -12.48
CA LEU A 86 2.43 -0.36 -11.89
C LEU A 86 3.01 -1.75 -12.09
N LYS A 87 2.82 -2.64 -11.11
CA LYS A 87 3.40 -3.99 -11.17
C LYS A 87 2.70 -4.87 -12.19
N HIS A 88 1.36 -4.82 -12.25
CA HIS A 88 0.53 -5.80 -12.96
C HIS A 88 -0.36 -5.25 -14.08
N THR A 89 -0.33 -3.95 -14.35
CA THR A 89 -1.05 -3.32 -15.46
C THR A 89 -0.25 -2.15 -16.00
N ALA A 90 -0.60 -1.65 -17.19
CA ALA A 90 0.01 -0.44 -17.73
C ALA A 90 -0.45 0.84 -16.98
N PRO A 91 0.38 1.89 -16.90
CA PRO A 91 1.80 1.91 -17.27
C PRO A 91 2.62 1.04 -16.33
N PHE A 92 3.41 0.11 -16.88
CA PHE A 92 4.27 -0.76 -16.08
C PHE A 92 5.45 0.02 -15.49
N ILE A 93 6.08 -0.54 -14.45
CA ILE A 93 7.33 0.01 -13.89
C ILE A 93 8.37 0.24 -15.01
N GLU A 94 8.47 -0.69 -15.95
CA GLU A 94 9.37 -0.60 -17.09
C GLU A 94 9.02 0.56 -18.02
N ASP A 95 7.74 0.76 -18.33
CA ASP A 95 7.27 1.86 -19.19
C ASP A 95 7.67 3.22 -18.61
N ALA A 96 7.49 3.37 -17.29
CA ALA A 96 7.83 4.58 -16.56
C ALA A 96 9.34 4.89 -16.59
N VAL A 97 10.19 3.88 -16.46
CA VAL A 97 11.66 4.05 -16.54
C VAL A 97 12.11 4.40 -17.96
N GLU A 98 11.52 3.80 -18.98
CA GLU A 98 11.77 4.18 -20.37
C GLU A 98 11.31 5.61 -20.67
N GLU A 99 10.20 6.05 -20.07
CA GLU A 99 9.71 7.44 -20.18
C GLU A 99 10.67 8.42 -19.51
N MET A 100 11.11 8.14 -18.27
CA MET A 100 12.13 8.94 -17.58
C MET A 100 13.39 9.14 -18.43
N LYS A 101 13.89 8.06 -19.06
CA LYS A 101 15.05 8.16 -19.97
C LYS A 101 14.75 9.03 -21.19
N ARG A 102 13.58 8.87 -21.81
CA ARG A 102 13.17 9.66 -22.99
C ARG A 102 13.08 11.15 -22.67
N ASP A 103 12.65 11.49 -21.46
CA ASP A 103 12.53 12.86 -20.97
C ASP A 103 13.86 13.48 -20.49
N GLY A 104 14.94 12.70 -20.50
CA GLY A 104 16.27 13.13 -20.09
C GLY A 104 16.41 13.29 -18.56
N ILE A 105 15.65 12.52 -17.78
CA ILE A 105 15.83 12.46 -16.32
C ILE A 105 17.14 11.73 -16.01
N GLU A 106 17.98 12.35 -15.18
CA GLU A 106 19.26 11.79 -14.74
C GLU A 106 19.21 11.24 -13.31
N GLN A 107 18.37 11.82 -12.45
CA GLN A 107 18.17 11.44 -11.05
C GLN A 107 16.68 11.20 -10.79
N ALA A 108 16.36 10.13 -10.08
CA ALA A 108 14.99 9.82 -9.70
C ALA A 108 14.90 9.24 -8.29
N ILE A 109 13.77 9.50 -7.63
CA ILE A 109 13.40 8.87 -6.35
C ILE A 109 12.24 7.94 -6.63
N SER A 110 12.34 6.68 -6.18
CA SER A 110 11.21 5.75 -6.23
C SER A 110 10.53 5.60 -4.88
N ILE A 111 9.20 5.59 -4.89
CA ILE A 111 8.36 5.31 -3.72
C ILE A 111 7.27 4.31 -4.10
N VAL A 112 7.10 3.28 -3.28
CA VAL A 112 6.00 2.33 -3.42
C VAL A 112 4.85 2.75 -2.50
N LEU A 113 3.63 2.76 -3.03
CA LEU A 113 2.38 3.02 -2.32
C LEU A 113 1.95 1.80 -1.47
N ALA A 114 2.90 1.28 -0.70
CA ALA A 114 2.75 0.29 0.35
C ALA A 114 3.79 0.61 1.44
N PRO A 115 3.43 0.68 2.73
CA PRO A 115 4.33 1.16 3.78
C PRO A 115 5.42 0.18 4.21
N HIS A 116 5.07 -1.11 4.22
CA HIS A 116 5.91 -2.17 4.79
C HIS A 116 6.78 -2.82 3.71
N TYR A 117 8.06 -2.99 4.01
CA TYR A 117 9.00 -3.70 3.15
C TYR A 117 8.61 -5.16 3.02
N SER A 118 8.68 -5.67 1.79
CA SER A 118 8.84 -7.10 1.53
C SER A 118 9.67 -7.33 0.28
N THR A 119 10.37 -8.47 0.28
CA THR A 119 11.04 -9.07 -0.88
C THR A 119 10.09 -9.31 -2.06
N PHE A 120 8.81 -9.58 -1.81
CA PHE A 120 7.78 -9.81 -2.85
C PHE A 120 7.10 -8.52 -3.35
N SER A 121 7.19 -7.44 -2.58
CA SER A 121 6.62 -6.13 -2.87
C SER A 121 7.73 -5.11 -3.15
N ILE A 122 8.01 -4.20 -2.21
CA ILE A 122 8.84 -3.01 -2.40
C ILE A 122 10.19 -3.35 -3.05
N LYS A 123 10.86 -4.40 -2.57
CA LYS A 123 12.13 -4.84 -3.15
C LYS A 123 11.99 -5.23 -4.62
N ALA A 124 10.99 -6.05 -4.96
CA ALA A 124 10.77 -6.51 -6.32
C ALA A 124 10.45 -5.35 -7.28
N TYR A 125 9.80 -4.29 -6.79
CA TYR A 125 9.39 -3.14 -7.61
C TYR A 125 10.62 -2.27 -7.89
N ASN A 126 11.37 -1.95 -6.84
CA ASN A 126 12.63 -1.20 -6.94
C ASN A 126 13.67 -1.96 -7.78
N ASP A 127 13.81 -3.28 -7.59
CA ASP A 127 14.71 -4.12 -8.39
C ASP A 127 14.37 -4.06 -9.88
N ARG A 128 13.08 -4.09 -10.26
CA ARG A 128 12.63 -3.95 -11.66
C ARG A 128 13.05 -2.61 -12.24
N ALA A 129 12.77 -1.52 -11.51
CA ALA A 129 13.07 -0.17 -11.95
C ALA A 129 14.58 0.07 -12.11
N ILE A 130 15.36 -0.27 -11.07
CA ILE A 130 16.82 -0.08 -11.03
C ILE A 130 17.50 -0.95 -12.08
N ARG A 131 17.08 -2.22 -12.22
CA ARG A 131 17.65 -3.13 -13.24
C ARG A 131 17.44 -2.57 -14.63
N LEU A 132 16.20 -2.21 -15.00
CA LEU A 132 15.95 -1.69 -16.32
C LEU A 132 16.70 -0.38 -16.56
N SER A 133 16.69 0.54 -15.59
CA SER A 133 17.39 1.82 -15.72
C SER A 133 18.88 1.60 -16.02
N LYS A 134 19.53 0.66 -15.32
CA LYS A 134 20.92 0.30 -15.58
C LYS A 134 21.12 -0.31 -16.98
N GLU A 135 20.23 -1.17 -17.43
CA GLU A 135 20.30 -1.82 -18.75
C GLU A 135 20.18 -0.81 -19.90
N ILE A 136 19.30 0.18 -19.75
CA ILE A 136 19.07 1.19 -20.78
C ILE A 136 19.96 2.43 -20.62
N GLY A 137 20.74 2.56 -19.55
CA GLY A 137 21.45 3.81 -19.24
C GLY A 137 20.47 4.96 -18.99
N GLY A 138 19.43 4.69 -18.18
CA GLY A 138 18.46 5.67 -17.68
C GLY A 138 18.95 6.36 -16.40
N PRO A 139 18.03 7.00 -15.64
CA PRO A 139 18.40 7.73 -14.42
C PRO A 139 18.97 6.84 -13.31
N VAL A 140 19.77 7.44 -12.43
CA VAL A 140 20.06 6.85 -11.12
C VAL A 140 18.77 6.92 -10.29
N ILE A 141 18.28 5.76 -9.85
CA ILE A 141 17.04 5.66 -9.07
C ILE A 141 17.40 5.36 -7.62
N GLU A 142 17.07 6.29 -6.72
CA GLU A 142 17.27 6.20 -5.28
C GLU A 142 15.97 5.71 -4.61
N PRO A 143 15.92 4.46 -4.10
CA PRO A 143 14.70 3.90 -3.58
C PRO A 143 14.39 4.32 -2.15
N ILE A 144 13.10 4.53 -1.89
CA ILE A 144 12.53 4.45 -0.54
C ILE A 144 12.12 2.99 -0.30
N GLU A 145 12.78 2.34 0.65
CA GLU A 145 12.60 0.91 0.91
C GLU A 145 11.45 0.59 1.87
N GLN A 146 11.09 1.53 2.75
CA GLN A 146 10.00 1.39 3.71
C GLN A 146 9.68 2.75 4.32
N TRP A 147 8.46 2.89 4.84
CA TRP A 147 8.01 4.13 5.50
C TRP A 147 6.86 3.91 6.50
N TYR A 148 6.63 2.67 6.92
CA TYR A 148 5.53 2.26 7.80
C TYR A 148 5.50 2.92 9.19
N ASP A 149 6.64 3.44 9.65
CA ASP A 149 6.84 4.10 10.93
C ASP A 149 6.90 5.63 10.81
N GLU A 150 6.58 6.19 9.63
CA GLU A 150 6.52 7.63 9.43
C GLU A 150 5.51 8.27 10.40
N PRO A 151 5.92 9.22 11.26
CA PRO A 151 5.03 9.81 12.26
C PRO A 151 3.71 10.37 11.71
N LYS A 152 3.73 10.96 10.50
CA LYS A 152 2.50 11.46 9.84
C LYS A 152 1.56 10.33 9.40
N PHE A 153 2.09 9.17 9.01
CA PHE A 153 1.29 7.98 8.68
C PHE A 153 0.64 7.39 9.94
N ILE A 154 1.42 7.27 11.02
CA ILE A 154 0.90 6.83 12.33
C ILE A 154 -0.17 7.80 12.84
N SER A 155 0.03 9.11 12.71
CA SER A 155 -0.94 10.13 13.11
C SER A 155 -2.24 10.02 12.30
N TYR A 156 -2.16 9.80 10.99
CA TYR A 156 -3.34 9.64 10.14
C TYR A 156 -4.25 8.52 10.66
N TRP A 157 -3.70 7.32 10.86
CA TRP A 157 -4.46 6.19 11.36
C TRP A 157 -4.94 6.40 12.80
N THR A 158 -4.10 6.98 13.65
CA THR A 158 -4.47 7.34 15.03
C THR A 158 -5.72 8.22 15.06
N ASP A 159 -5.77 9.25 14.21
CA ASP A 159 -6.91 10.18 14.15
C ASP A 159 -8.16 9.51 13.59
N GLN A 160 -8.01 8.71 12.53
CA GLN A 160 -9.11 7.95 11.93
C GLN A 160 -9.74 6.94 12.91
N ILE A 161 -8.91 6.26 13.71
CA ILE A 161 -9.39 5.31 14.72
C ILE A 161 -10.05 6.05 15.89
N LYS A 162 -9.46 7.15 16.37
CA LYS A 162 -10.08 8.00 17.41
C LYS A 162 -11.46 8.50 16.98
N GLU A 163 -11.59 8.95 15.73
CA GLU A 163 -12.88 9.36 15.17
C GLU A 163 -13.86 8.17 15.14
N THR A 164 -13.41 6.99 14.75
CA THR A 164 -14.24 5.78 14.71
C THR A 164 -14.74 5.38 16.10
N PHE A 165 -13.88 5.45 17.13
CA PHE A 165 -14.25 5.20 18.52
C PHE A 165 -15.29 6.18 19.08
N THR A 166 -15.53 7.34 18.46
CA THR A 166 -16.63 8.23 18.87
C THR A 166 -18.02 7.66 18.56
N LYS A 167 -18.09 6.69 17.63
CA LYS A 167 -19.32 6.02 17.17
C LYS A 167 -19.60 4.73 17.94
N ILE A 168 -18.72 4.35 18.87
CA ILE A 168 -18.74 3.07 19.59
C ILE A 168 -19.07 3.32 21.05
N GLU A 169 -20.10 2.62 21.54
CA GLU A 169 -20.59 2.74 22.91
C GLU A 169 -19.73 1.95 23.90
N ASP A 170 -19.50 0.65 23.62
CA ASP A 170 -18.73 -0.24 24.49
C ASP A 170 -17.32 -0.47 23.94
N LYS A 171 -16.38 0.35 24.43
CA LYS A 171 -14.97 0.28 24.01
C LYS A 171 -14.24 -0.93 24.60
N GLU A 172 -14.69 -1.46 25.74
CA GLU A 172 -14.08 -2.64 26.37
C GLU A 172 -14.42 -3.91 25.58
N LYS A 173 -15.60 -3.94 24.96
CA LYS A 173 -16.04 -5.00 24.02
C LYS A 173 -15.65 -4.72 22.56
N THR A 174 -14.71 -3.82 22.32
CA THR A 174 -14.20 -3.50 20.99
C THR A 174 -12.77 -3.98 20.83
N VAL A 175 -12.45 -4.55 19.67
CA VAL A 175 -11.09 -4.92 19.25
C VAL A 175 -10.74 -4.26 17.92
N VAL A 176 -9.48 -3.85 17.78
CA VAL A 176 -8.93 -3.30 16.53
C VAL A 176 -8.05 -4.34 15.85
N ILE A 177 -8.35 -4.65 14.60
CA ILE A 177 -7.56 -5.57 13.78
C ILE A 177 -6.75 -4.73 12.78
N PHE A 178 -5.43 -4.72 12.95
CA PHE A 178 -4.51 -4.12 12.00
C PHE A 178 -4.10 -5.16 10.95
N SER A 179 -4.43 -4.92 9.69
CA SER A 179 -4.20 -5.91 8.63
C SER A 179 -3.34 -5.41 7.48
N ALA A 180 -2.74 -6.37 6.78
CA ALA A 180 -2.07 -6.19 5.50
C ALA A 180 -2.34 -7.39 4.58
N HIS A 181 -1.95 -7.27 3.31
CA HIS A 181 -2.05 -8.37 2.36
C HIS A 181 -1.18 -9.54 2.84
N SER A 182 -1.73 -10.74 2.90
CA SER A 182 -0.98 -11.95 3.23
C SER A 182 0.08 -12.23 2.15
N LEU A 183 1.19 -12.87 2.52
CA LEU A 183 2.22 -13.32 1.59
C LEU A 183 2.55 -14.78 1.86
N PRO A 184 3.21 -15.51 0.93
CA PRO A 184 3.68 -16.86 1.22
C PRO A 184 4.62 -16.88 2.42
N GLU A 185 4.45 -17.83 3.35
CA GLU A 185 5.27 -17.93 4.58
C GLU A 185 6.77 -18.10 4.30
N THR A 186 7.13 -18.51 3.08
CA THR A 186 8.53 -18.58 2.62
C THR A 186 9.31 -17.28 2.83
N ILE A 187 8.64 -16.12 2.85
CA ILE A 187 9.31 -14.84 3.13
C ILE A 187 9.85 -14.77 4.57
N ILE A 188 9.15 -15.39 5.53
CA ILE A 188 9.57 -15.40 6.94
C ILE A 188 10.88 -16.17 7.05
N ALA A 189 10.97 -17.34 6.41
CA ALA A 189 12.20 -18.13 6.38
C ALA A 189 13.36 -17.40 5.69
N ALA A 190 13.07 -16.45 4.81
CA ALA A 190 14.06 -15.62 4.13
C ALA A 190 14.50 -14.39 4.96
N GLY A 191 13.96 -14.19 6.17
CA GLY A 191 14.27 -13.03 7.02
C GLY A 191 13.60 -11.73 6.57
N ASP A 192 12.47 -11.82 5.88
CA ASP A 192 11.69 -10.67 5.46
C ASP A 192 11.04 -9.98 6.68
N PRO A 193 11.27 -8.67 6.91
CA PRO A 193 10.77 -7.97 8.10
C PRO A 193 9.27 -7.67 8.04
N TYR A 194 8.55 -8.00 6.96
CA TYR A 194 7.16 -7.62 6.72
C TYR A 194 6.21 -7.86 7.92
N VAL A 195 6.32 -9.03 8.56
CA VAL A 195 5.51 -9.40 9.73
C VAL A 195 5.81 -8.49 10.93
N GLU A 196 7.10 -8.29 11.22
CA GLU A 196 7.55 -7.44 12.32
C GLU A 196 7.16 -5.97 12.11
N GLN A 197 7.21 -5.49 10.86
CA GLN A 197 6.81 -4.13 10.53
C GLN A 197 5.31 -3.90 10.67
N LEU A 198 4.46 -4.86 10.28
CA LEU A 198 3.02 -4.77 10.51
C LEU A 198 2.72 -4.70 12.02
N GLN A 199 3.35 -5.56 12.82
CA GLN A 199 3.19 -5.52 14.27
C GLN A 199 3.67 -4.19 14.85
N HIS A 200 4.82 -3.69 14.41
CA HIS A 200 5.34 -2.41 14.89
C HIS A 200 4.42 -1.23 14.49
N THR A 201 3.86 -1.22 13.28
CA THR A 201 2.81 -0.24 12.91
C THR A 201 1.61 -0.32 13.86
N ALA A 202 1.12 -1.53 14.15
CA ALA A 202 0.01 -1.74 15.05
C ALA A 202 0.31 -1.20 16.45
N ASP A 203 1.49 -1.51 17.01
CA ASP A 203 1.92 -1.06 18.33
C ASP A 203 2.02 0.47 18.41
N LEU A 204 2.60 1.11 17.38
CA LEU A 204 2.73 2.57 17.31
C LEU A 204 1.36 3.26 17.28
N ILE A 205 0.45 2.78 16.43
CA ILE A 205 -0.89 3.35 16.30
C ILE A 205 -1.70 3.08 17.59
N ALA A 206 -1.67 1.86 18.11
CA ALA A 206 -2.37 1.48 19.33
C ALA A 206 -1.90 2.31 20.54
N GLY A 207 -0.59 2.51 20.68
CA GLY A 207 -0.01 3.37 21.71
C GLY A 207 -0.47 4.83 21.56
N ALA A 208 -0.41 5.39 20.36
CA ALA A 208 -0.81 6.78 20.09
C ALA A 208 -2.33 7.03 20.22
N ALA A 209 -3.13 6.00 19.96
CA ALA A 209 -4.58 6.02 20.11
C ALA A 209 -5.09 5.53 21.47
N ASN A 210 -4.20 5.06 22.35
CA ASN A 210 -4.53 4.46 23.66
C ASN A 210 -5.52 3.28 23.54
N ILE A 211 -5.31 2.42 22.54
CA ILE A 211 -6.12 1.24 22.28
C ILE A 211 -5.60 0.09 23.14
N GLN A 212 -6.49 -0.53 23.92
CA GLN A 212 -6.14 -1.66 24.80
C GLN A 212 -6.23 -3.00 24.06
N ASN A 213 -7.32 -3.21 23.32
CA ASN A 213 -7.59 -4.46 22.62
C ASN A 213 -7.26 -4.30 21.14
N TYR A 214 -6.15 -4.86 20.71
CA TYR A 214 -5.82 -4.93 19.30
C TYR A 214 -5.01 -6.18 18.98
N THR A 215 -5.00 -6.54 17.71
CA THR A 215 -4.17 -7.62 17.19
C THR A 215 -3.82 -7.32 15.73
N THR A 216 -2.90 -8.10 15.16
CA THR A 216 -2.62 -8.11 13.74
C THR A 216 -3.31 -9.28 13.06
N GLY A 217 -3.64 -9.11 11.77
CA GLY A 217 -4.23 -10.14 10.93
C GLY A 217 -3.83 -9.97 9.47
N TRP A 218 -4.13 -10.96 8.65
CA TRP A 218 -3.77 -10.97 7.25
C TRP A 218 -5.01 -11.17 6.40
N GLN A 219 -4.99 -10.64 5.18
CA GLN A 219 -6.13 -10.76 4.26
C GLN A 219 -5.65 -11.05 2.86
N SER A 220 -6.56 -11.48 1.98
CA SER A 220 -6.27 -11.62 0.56
C SER A 220 -5.20 -12.69 0.25
N ALA A 221 -5.11 -13.74 1.07
CA ALA A 221 -4.21 -14.86 0.81
C ALA A 221 -4.49 -15.48 -0.57
N GLY A 222 -3.43 -15.73 -1.34
CA GLY A 222 -3.55 -16.29 -2.67
C GLY A 222 -3.90 -17.78 -2.63
N ASN A 223 -4.50 -18.26 -3.73
CA ASN A 223 -4.89 -19.66 -3.88
C ASN A 223 -3.74 -20.50 -4.46
N THR A 224 -2.68 -20.68 -3.66
CA THR A 224 -1.54 -21.56 -3.99
C THR A 224 -1.37 -22.67 -2.95
N PRO A 225 -0.71 -23.80 -3.27
CA PRO A 225 -0.49 -24.88 -2.31
C PRO A 225 0.41 -24.51 -1.14
N ASP A 226 1.31 -23.54 -1.34
CA ASP A 226 2.23 -23.06 -0.30
C ASP A 226 1.45 -22.32 0.79
N PRO A 227 1.83 -22.46 2.07
CA PRO A 227 1.16 -21.76 3.17
C PRO A 227 1.37 -20.25 3.07
N TRP A 228 0.34 -19.52 3.47
CA TRP A 228 0.30 -18.06 3.53
C TRP A 228 0.26 -17.60 4.98
N ILE A 229 0.80 -16.41 5.23
CA ILE A 229 0.86 -15.88 6.58
C ILE A 229 -0.58 -15.64 7.08
N GLY A 230 -0.88 -16.20 8.25
CA GLY A 230 -2.14 -16.04 8.95
C GLY A 230 -1.99 -15.41 10.34
N PRO A 231 -3.09 -15.25 11.08
CA PRO A 231 -4.44 -15.70 10.72
C PRO A 231 -5.12 -14.80 9.67
N ASP A 232 -6.05 -15.37 8.91
CA ASP A 232 -6.94 -14.60 8.02
C ASP A 232 -7.90 -13.75 8.86
N VAL A 233 -8.19 -12.52 8.43
CA VAL A 233 -9.05 -11.57 9.16
C VAL A 233 -10.47 -12.06 9.40
N GLN A 234 -11.02 -12.93 8.54
CA GLN A 234 -12.36 -13.51 8.73
C GLN A 234 -12.35 -14.56 9.83
N ASP A 235 -11.35 -15.44 9.84
CA ASP A 235 -11.20 -16.48 10.85
C ASP A 235 -10.83 -15.86 12.20
N LEU A 236 -9.88 -14.92 12.19
CA LEU A 236 -9.49 -14.15 13.37
C LEU A 236 -10.69 -13.43 14.01
N THR A 237 -11.59 -12.88 13.22
CA THR A 237 -12.81 -12.23 13.74
C THR A 237 -13.69 -13.20 14.51
N LYS A 238 -13.86 -14.44 14.02
CA LYS A 238 -14.64 -15.49 14.71
C LYS A 238 -13.94 -15.91 15.99
N ASP A 239 -12.65 -16.18 15.94
CA ASP A 239 -11.86 -16.59 17.10
C ASP A 239 -11.92 -15.52 18.21
N LEU A 240 -11.70 -14.25 17.85
CA LEU A 240 -11.77 -13.12 18.80
C LEU A 240 -13.18 -12.95 19.41
N TYR A 241 -14.23 -13.20 18.64
CA TYR A 241 -15.60 -13.20 19.15
C TYR A 241 -15.82 -14.36 20.15
N GLU A 242 -15.43 -15.58 19.79
CA GLU A 242 -15.66 -16.78 20.61
C GLU A 242 -14.81 -16.78 21.89
N GLU A 243 -13.54 -16.38 21.81
CA GLU A 243 -12.59 -16.46 22.92
C GLU A 243 -12.69 -15.28 23.90
N HIS A 244 -12.97 -14.08 23.40
CA HIS A 244 -12.95 -12.85 24.20
C HIS A 244 -14.31 -12.16 24.30
N GLY A 245 -15.29 -12.57 23.48
CA GLY A 245 -16.62 -12.00 23.47
C GLY A 245 -16.64 -10.54 23.02
N TYR A 246 -15.77 -10.16 22.06
CA TYR A 246 -15.82 -8.84 21.44
C TYR A 246 -17.08 -8.69 20.59
N GLU A 247 -17.75 -7.54 20.68
CA GLU A 247 -19.02 -7.26 20.00
C GLU A 247 -18.87 -6.15 18.95
N SER A 248 -17.68 -5.56 18.84
CA SER A 248 -17.37 -4.49 17.88
C SER A 248 -15.95 -4.68 17.34
N PHE A 249 -15.82 -4.61 16.02
CA PHE A 249 -14.56 -4.83 15.31
C PHE A 249 -14.22 -3.60 14.48
N ILE A 250 -13.02 -3.05 14.70
CA ILE A 250 -12.47 -1.98 13.87
C ILE A 250 -11.38 -2.57 12.96
N TYR A 251 -11.63 -2.60 11.66
CA TYR A 251 -10.68 -3.08 10.67
C TYR A 251 -9.80 -1.93 10.18
N CYS A 252 -8.50 -2.05 10.36
CA CYS A 252 -7.50 -1.07 9.94
C CYS A 252 -6.52 -1.73 8.96
N PRO A 253 -6.84 -1.76 7.65
CA PRO A 253 -6.00 -2.38 6.62
C PRO A 253 -4.78 -1.50 6.31
N VAL A 254 -3.90 -1.33 7.30
CA VAL A 254 -2.73 -0.43 7.30
C VAL A 254 -1.64 -0.82 6.30
N GLY A 255 -1.66 -2.06 5.77
CA GLY A 255 -0.82 -2.46 4.64
C GLY A 255 -1.18 -1.79 3.32
N PHE A 256 -2.32 -1.09 3.26
CA PHE A 256 -2.87 -0.48 2.07
C PHE A 256 -3.10 1.03 2.27
N VAL A 257 -3.16 1.77 1.16
CA VAL A 257 -3.22 3.25 1.19
C VAL A 257 -4.40 3.85 0.44
N ALA A 258 -5.29 3.02 -0.09
CA ALA A 258 -6.40 3.46 -0.92
C ALA A 258 -7.59 2.53 -0.74
N GLU A 259 -8.79 3.02 -1.08
CA GLU A 259 -9.92 2.14 -1.33
C GLU A 259 -9.62 1.34 -2.60
N HIS A 260 -9.52 0.02 -2.47
CA HIS A 260 -9.34 -0.90 -3.58
C HIS A 260 -10.08 -2.21 -3.35
N LEU A 261 -9.91 -3.20 -4.25
CA LEU A 261 -10.71 -4.43 -4.20
C LEU A 261 -10.56 -5.14 -2.84
N GLU A 262 -9.34 -5.33 -2.35
CA GLU A 262 -9.07 -6.02 -1.09
C GLU A 262 -9.58 -5.26 0.15
N VAL A 263 -9.81 -3.95 0.05
CA VAL A 263 -10.45 -3.18 1.13
C VAL A 263 -11.98 -3.24 1.00
N LEU A 264 -12.50 -2.89 -0.18
CA LEU A 264 -13.94 -2.76 -0.43
C LEU A 264 -14.66 -4.11 -0.50
N TYR A 265 -13.95 -5.19 -0.81
CA TYR A 265 -14.47 -6.55 -0.84
C TYR A 265 -14.03 -7.31 0.41
N ASP A 266 -12.74 -7.62 0.57
CA ASP A 266 -12.32 -8.54 1.63
C ASP A 266 -12.62 -8.00 3.04
N ASN A 267 -12.58 -6.67 3.25
CA ASN A 267 -13.04 -6.07 4.52
C ASN A 267 -14.52 -5.69 4.48
N ASP A 268 -14.90 -4.74 3.61
CA ASP A 268 -16.24 -4.14 3.65
C ASP A 268 -17.37 -5.11 3.21
N TYR A 269 -17.03 -6.25 2.60
CA TYR A 269 -17.95 -7.33 2.28
C TYR A 269 -17.66 -8.60 3.09
N GLU A 270 -16.49 -9.25 2.96
CA GLU A 270 -16.27 -10.58 3.56
C GLU A 270 -16.19 -10.51 5.10
N CYS A 271 -15.38 -9.61 5.67
CA CYS A 271 -15.38 -9.38 7.13
C CYS A 271 -16.74 -8.85 7.62
N LYS A 272 -17.42 -8.01 6.83
CA LYS A 272 -18.76 -7.51 7.17
C LYS A 272 -19.76 -8.66 7.31
N VAL A 273 -19.75 -9.63 6.40
CA VAL A 273 -20.58 -10.84 6.46
C VAL A 273 -20.33 -11.59 7.77
N VAL A 274 -19.05 -11.82 8.13
CA VAL A 274 -18.71 -12.49 9.40
C VAL A 274 -19.25 -11.74 10.61
N THR A 275 -19.08 -10.41 10.66
CA THR A 275 -19.63 -9.62 11.77
C THR A 275 -21.16 -9.67 11.84
N ASP A 276 -21.86 -9.70 10.70
CA ASP A 276 -23.33 -9.83 10.68
C ASP A 276 -23.80 -11.19 11.18
N GLU A 277 -23.13 -12.28 10.79
CA GLU A 277 -23.43 -13.63 11.27
C GLU A 277 -23.27 -13.76 12.79
N LEU A 278 -22.27 -13.07 13.35
CA LEU A 278 -21.99 -13.02 14.78
C LEU A 278 -22.85 -12.00 15.55
N ASN A 279 -23.68 -11.21 14.86
CA ASN A 279 -24.38 -10.04 15.41
C ASN A 279 -23.43 -9.01 16.06
N ALA A 280 -22.21 -8.88 15.56
CA ALA A 280 -21.21 -7.90 15.98
C ALA A 280 -21.25 -6.64 15.10
N LYS A 281 -20.76 -5.52 15.64
CA LYS A 281 -20.69 -4.24 14.91
C LYS A 281 -19.40 -4.15 14.09
N TYR A 282 -19.53 -3.76 12.83
CA TYR A 282 -18.41 -3.53 11.91
C TYR A 282 -18.07 -2.05 11.81
N PHE A 283 -16.78 -1.74 11.89
CA PHE A 283 -16.25 -0.42 11.61
C PHE A 283 -14.96 -0.54 10.79
N ARG A 284 -14.77 0.38 9.84
CA ARG A 284 -13.55 0.47 9.05
C ARG A 284 -13.30 1.96 8.79
N PRO A 285 -12.23 2.56 9.38
CA PRO A 285 -11.95 3.98 9.22
C PRO A 285 -11.62 4.33 7.76
N ASN A 286 -11.65 5.61 7.37
CA ASN A 286 -11.39 5.95 5.97
C ASN A 286 -9.97 5.57 5.57
N MET A 287 -9.80 5.06 4.34
CA MET A 287 -8.47 4.83 3.78
C MET A 287 -7.76 6.17 3.48
N PRO A 288 -6.41 6.19 3.51
CA PRO A 288 -5.63 7.38 3.22
C PRO A 288 -6.01 8.06 1.90
N ASN A 289 -6.22 7.28 0.83
CA ASN A 289 -6.58 7.78 -0.49
C ASN A 289 -5.67 8.95 -0.90
N ALA A 290 -6.19 9.94 -1.62
CA ALA A 290 -5.46 11.18 -1.94
C ALA A 290 -5.79 12.33 -0.97
N GLN A 291 -6.07 12.02 0.30
CA GLN A 291 -6.36 13.03 1.32
C GLN A 291 -5.12 13.86 1.65
N SER A 292 -5.28 15.16 1.91
CA SER A 292 -4.14 16.08 2.12
C SER A 292 -3.19 15.61 3.21
N ALA A 293 -3.69 15.11 4.33
CA ALA A 293 -2.86 14.60 5.43
C ALA A 293 -1.94 13.44 4.99
N PHE A 294 -2.42 12.57 4.10
CA PHE A 294 -1.60 11.48 3.56
C PHE A 294 -0.61 11.98 2.49
N ILE A 295 -1.00 12.94 1.65
CA ILE A 295 -0.07 13.56 0.70
C ILE A 295 1.07 14.28 1.46
N ASP A 296 0.76 14.96 2.56
CA ASP A 296 1.76 15.61 3.41
C ASP A 296 2.69 14.60 4.11
N CYS A 297 2.21 13.38 4.33
CA CYS A 297 3.01 12.25 4.81
C CYS A 297 3.98 11.77 3.72
N LEU A 298 3.47 11.48 2.52
CA LEU A 298 4.30 11.06 1.38
C LEU A 298 5.35 12.13 1.03
N ALA A 299 4.97 13.40 1.06
CA ALA A 299 5.88 14.52 0.80
C ALA A 299 6.99 14.61 1.87
N GLU A 300 6.70 14.31 3.14
CA GLU A 300 7.72 14.23 4.20
C GLU A 300 8.73 13.12 3.93
N ILE A 301 8.24 11.93 3.55
CA ILE A 301 9.07 10.76 3.25
C ILE A 301 10.01 11.07 2.08
N VAL A 302 9.48 11.61 0.98
CA VAL A 302 10.29 11.99 -0.19
C VAL A 302 11.25 13.14 0.18
N SER A 303 10.81 14.12 0.97
CA SER A 303 11.68 15.23 1.43
C SER A 303 12.88 14.74 2.24
N LYS A 304 12.70 13.74 3.11
CA LYS A 304 13.80 13.10 3.84
C LYS A 304 14.80 12.45 2.88
N LYS A 305 14.30 11.75 1.85
CA LYS A 305 15.14 11.13 0.81
C LYS A 305 15.90 12.17 -0.02
N VAL A 306 15.26 13.27 -0.44
CA VAL A 306 15.91 14.37 -1.16
C VAL A 306 17.09 14.93 -0.34
N LYS A 307 16.89 15.20 0.95
CA LYS A 307 17.94 15.71 1.83
C LYS A 307 19.11 14.73 1.97
N GLU A 308 18.82 13.43 2.10
CA GLU A 308 19.85 12.38 2.15
C GLU A 308 20.71 12.36 0.89
N ILE A 309 20.12 12.51 -0.30
CA ILE A 309 20.83 12.55 -1.58
C ILE A 309 21.72 13.78 -1.67
N VAL A 310 21.17 14.97 -1.35
CA VAL A 310 21.92 16.23 -1.37
C VAL A 310 23.12 16.18 -0.41
N ASP A 311 22.93 15.63 0.79
CA ASP A 311 24.02 15.47 1.77
C ASP A 311 25.11 14.51 1.26
N LYS A 312 24.74 13.42 0.59
CA LYS A 312 25.69 12.49 -0.05
C LYS A 312 26.53 13.19 -1.13
N ASP A 313 25.90 13.97 -2.00
CA ASP A 313 26.60 14.70 -3.07
C ASP A 313 27.54 15.77 -2.52
N LEU A 314 27.15 16.47 -1.45
CA LEU A 314 28.03 17.40 -0.76
C LEU A 314 29.25 16.71 -0.15
N VAL A 315 29.10 15.51 0.40
CA VAL A 315 30.23 14.74 0.96
C VAL A 315 31.17 14.24 -0.16
N LEU A 316 30.63 13.79 -1.29
CA LEU A 316 31.43 13.30 -2.42
C LEU A 316 32.19 14.43 -3.14
N ASN A 317 31.62 15.64 -3.20
CA ASN A 317 32.27 16.80 -3.83
C ASN A 317 33.31 17.51 -2.94
N ASN A 318 33.38 17.17 -1.64
CA ASN A 318 34.33 17.75 -0.68
C ASN A 318 35.51 16.81 -0.33
N ASN A 319 35.59 15.63 -0.95
CA ASN A 319 36.70 14.66 -0.82
C ASN A 319 37.44 14.47 -2.15
#